data_AF-A0A367IVS4-F1
#
_entry.id   AF-A0A367IVS4-F1
#
_cell.length_a   1.000
_cell.length_b   1.000
_cell.length_c   1.000
_cell.angle_alpha   90.00
_cell.angle_beta   90.00
_cell.angle_gamma   90.00
#
_symmetry.space_group_name_H-M   'P 1'
#
loop_
_entity.id
_entity.type
_entity.pdbx_description
1 polymer ?
#
loop_
_entity_poly.entity_id
_entity_poly.type
_entity_poly.pdbx_seq_one_letter_code
_entity_poly.pdbx_strand_id
1 'polypeptide(L)' 'MLEFQRQILTEIVSEDGLLIMSPGLGLFEILCNLIQIYTGGNHFVLVVNISQDEHELIQRQLVAKGVPYEQTIKHIEYNT' A
#
# COMPACT_ATOMS: atom_id res chain seq x y z
N MET A 1 -14.20 2.66 2.06
CA MET A 1 -13.40 3.87 1.81
C MET A 1 -14.29 5.10 1.83
N LEU A 2 -13.90 6.10 2.62
CA LEU A 2 -14.59 7.39 2.76
C LEU A 2 -14.25 8.31 1.58
N GLU A 3 -15.05 9.35 1.37
CA GLU A 3 -14.87 10.24 0.21
C GLU A 3 -13.53 10.95 0.18
N PHE A 4 -13.04 11.42 1.33
CA PHE A 4 -11.73 12.08 1.40
C PHE A 4 -10.58 11.13 1.06
N GLN A 5 -10.66 9.85 1.46
CA GLN A 5 -9.65 8.85 1.14
C GLN A 5 -9.63 8.56 -0.37
N ARG A 6 -10.80 8.56 -1.02
CA ARG A 6 -10.93 8.44 -2.48
C ARG A 6 -10.23 9.60 -3.17
N GLN A 7 -10.48 10.83 -2.72
CA GLN A 7 -9.85 12.01 -3.27
C GLN A 7 -8.32 11.96 -3.13
N ILE A 8 -7.82 11.63 -1.94
CA ILE A 8 -6.38 11.48 -1.68
C ILE A 8 -5.74 10.47 -2.65
N LEU A 9 -6.36 9.31 -2.85
CA LEU A 9 -5.84 8.30 -3.79
C LEU A 9 -5.81 8.80 -5.23
N THR A 10 -6.88 9.47 -5.68
CA THR A 10 -6.93 10.03 -7.05
C THR A 10 -5.79 11.02 -7.28
N GLU A 11 -5.53 11.90 -6.30
CA GLU A 11 -4.46 12.90 -6.38
C GLU A 11 -3.08 12.22 -6.45
N ILE A 12 -2.79 11.25 -5.56
CA ILE A 12 -1.50 10.54 -5.51
C ILE A 12 -1.22 9.69 -6.76
N VAL A 13 -2.26 9.11 -7.37
CA VAL A 13 -2.09 8.34 -8.61
C VAL A 13 -1.87 9.26 -9.82
N SER A 14 -2.36 10.50 -9.75
CA SER A 14 -2.26 11.44 -10.87
C SER A 14 -0.90 12.15 -10.91
N GLU A 15 -0.36 12.51 -9.74
CA GLU A 15 0.87 13.28 -9.60
C GLU A 15 1.72 12.80 -8.43
N ASP A 16 3.05 12.84 -8.58
CA ASP A 16 3.99 12.54 -7.50
C ASP A 16 3.86 13.56 -6.36
N GLY A 17 3.86 13.10 -5.11
CA GLY A 17 3.67 14.00 -3.97
C GLY A 17 4.01 13.41 -2.59
N LEU A 18 3.88 14.27 -1.58
CA LEU A 18 4.04 13.93 -0.16
C LEU A 18 2.70 14.08 0.56
N LEU A 19 2.20 12.99 1.12
CA LEU A 19 0.97 12.97 1.92
C LEU A 19 1.30 13.11 3.42
N ILE A 20 0.76 14.15 4.05
CA ILE A 20 0.82 14.33 5.52
C ILE A 20 -0.58 14.16 6.09
N MET A 21 -0.74 13.27 7.07
CA MET A 21 -2.03 12.99 7.69
C MET A 21 -1.93 12.95 9.22
N SER A 22 -2.98 13.41 9.88
CA SER A 22 -3.13 13.22 11.32
C SER A 22 -3.33 11.74 11.66
N PRO A 23 -2.86 11.28 12.84
CA PRO A 23 -3.11 9.93 13.31
C PRO A 23 -4.61 9.59 13.34
N GLY A 24 -4.96 8.36 12.97
CA GLY A 24 -6.34 7.88 12.98
C GLY A 24 -7.15 8.17 11.70
N LEU A 25 -6.62 8.95 10.75
CA LEU A 25 -7.29 9.22 9.47
C LEU A 25 -7.20 8.07 8.43
N GLY A 26 -6.66 6.91 8.84
CA GLY A 26 -6.65 5.72 8.00
C GLY A 26 -5.55 5.71 6.92
N LEU A 27 -4.36 6.27 7.20
CA LEU A 27 -3.20 6.21 6.29
C LEU A 27 -2.91 4.77 5.82
N PHE A 28 -3.01 3.80 6.72
CA PHE A 28 -2.81 2.38 6.40
C PHE A 28 -3.79 1.87 5.34
N GLU A 29 -5.06 2.26 5.40
CA GLU A 29 -6.06 1.86 4.40
C GLU A 29 -5.76 2.47 3.02
N ILE A 30 -5.33 3.74 3.01
CA ILE A 30 -4.90 4.44 1.78
C ILE A 30 -3.70 3.74 1.17
N LEU A 31 -2.66 3.42 1.96
CA LEU A 31 -1.48 2.69 1.50
C LEU A 31 -1.85 1.34 0.88
N CYS A 32 -2.68 0.55 1.55
CA CYS A 32 -3.08 -0.76 1.03
C CYS A 32 -3.88 -0.65 -0.27
N ASN A 33 -4.76 0.35 -0.37
CA ASN A 33 -5.52 0.60 -1.60
C ASN A 33 -4.60 1.05 -2.75
N LEU A 34 -3.61 1.89 -2.45
CA LEU A 34 -2.62 2.33 -3.44
C LEU A 34 -1.82 1.13 -3.98
N ILE A 35 -1.32 0.27 -3.09
CA ILE A 35 -0.61 -0.96 -3.51
C ILE A 35 -1.54 -1.84 -4.35
N GLN A 36 -2.80 -2.02 -3.92
CA GLN A 36 -3.78 -2.84 -4.64
C GLN A 36 -3.98 -2.37 -6.10
N ILE A 37 -4.02 -1.06 -6.35
CA ILE A 37 -4.15 -0.51 -7.72
C ILE A 37 -3.04 -1.04 -8.65
N TYR A 38 -1.83 -1.17 -8.11
CA TYR A 38 -0.65 -1.62 -8.86
C TYR A 38 -0.39 -3.13 -8.79
N THR A 39 -1.22 -3.91 -8.09
CA THR A 39 -1.06 -5.39 -8.04
C THR A 39 -1.49 -6.09 -9.32
N GLY A 40 -2.31 -5.45 -10.17
CA GLY A 40 -2.68 -5.97 -11.48
C GLY A 40 -1.79 -5.45 -12.60
N GLY A 41 -1.30 -6.31 -13.50
CA GLY A 41 -0.55 -5.92 -14.70
C GLY A 41 0.97 -6.05 -14.58
N ASN A 42 1.71 -5.26 -15.37
CA ASN A 42 3.19 -5.23 -15.41
C ASN A 42 3.74 -4.03 -14.61
N HIS A 43 3.42 -3.98 -13.33
CA HIS A 43 3.95 -2.96 -12.42
C HIS A 43 4.95 -3.56 -11.45
N PHE A 44 5.97 -2.77 -11.10
CA PHE A 44 6.92 -3.08 -10.04
C PHE A 44 6.85 -1.96 -9.01
N VAL A 45 6.45 -2.30 -7.79
CA VAL A 45 6.31 -1.36 -6.67
C VAL A 45 7.30 -1.75 -5.58
N LEU A 46 8.14 -0.80 -5.19
CA LEU A 46 9.02 -0.94 -4.04
C LEU A 46 8.46 -0.11 -2.89
N VAL A 47 8.17 -0.76 -1.77
CA VAL A 47 7.78 -0.06 -0.54
C VAL A 47 8.94 -0.12 0.44
N VAL A 48 9.37 1.05 0.89
CA VAL A 48 10.58 1.22 1.71
C VAL A 48 10.20 1.56 3.15
N ASN A 49 11.13 1.31 4.08
CA ASN A 49 11.01 1.66 5.49
C ASN A 49 9.76 1.05 6.17
N ILE A 50 9.48 -0.23 5.88
CA ILE A 50 8.44 -1.02 6.53
C ILE A 50 9.12 -1.95 7.55
N SER A 51 8.57 -2.04 8.76
CA SER A 51 8.94 -3.05 9.76
C SER A 51 8.36 -4.44 9.45
N GLN A 52 8.88 -5.49 10.10
CA GLN A 52 8.34 -6.85 9.89
C GLN A 52 6.85 -6.96 10.26
N ASP A 53 6.43 -6.31 11.34
CA ASP A 53 5.03 -6.33 11.79
C ASP A 53 4.10 -5.63 10.79
N GLU A 54 4.53 -4.48 10.25
CA GLU A 54 3.79 -3.76 9.22
C GLU A 54 3.73 -4.56 7.91
N HIS A 55 4.80 -5.26 7.56
CA HIS A 55 4.83 -6.15 6.39
C HIS A 55 3.72 -7.21 6.49
N GLU A 56 3.66 -7.93 7.61
CA GLU A 56 2.63 -8.94 7.82
C GLU A 56 1.22 -8.35 7.79
N LEU A 57 1.04 -7.16 8.38
CA LEU A 57 -0.26 -6.50 8.42
C LEU A 57 -0.72 -6.08 7.02
N ILE A 58 0.15 -5.46 6.22
CA ILE A 58 -0.14 -5.10 4.82
C ILE A 58 -0.47 -6.34 4.02
N GLN A 59 0.32 -7.41 4.16
CA GLN A 59 0.10 -8.65 3.44
C GLN A 59 -1.29 -9.25 3.74
N ARG A 60 -1.64 -9.36 5.03
CA ARG A 60 -2.98 -9.84 5.46
C ARG A 60 -4.10 -8.96 4.89
N GLN A 61 -3.91 -7.64 4.89
CA GLN A 61 -4.92 -6.72 4.37
C GLN A 61 -5.08 -6.81 2.85
N LEU A 62 -4.01 -7.01 2.09
CA LEU A 62 -4.06 -7.20 0.63
C LEU A 62 -4.78 -8.51 0.27
N VAL A 63 -4.49 -9.61 0.99
CA VAL A 63 -5.21 -10.88 0.82
C VAL A 63 -6.70 -10.72 1.13
N ALA A 64 -7.05 -10.03 2.22
CA ALA A 64 -8.44 -9.74 2.57
C ALA A 64 -9.16 -8.88 1.51
N LYS A 65 -8.41 -8.09 0.73
CA LYS A 65 -8.89 -7.30 -0.40
C LYS A 65 -8.94 -8.07 -1.73
N GLY A 66 -8.60 -9.35 -1.73
CA GLY A 66 -8.65 -10.23 -2.89
C GLY A 66 -7.39 -10.25 -3.75
N VAL A 67 -6.27 -9.67 -3.28
CA VAL A 67 -4.97 -9.81 -3.95
C VAL A 67 -4.44 -11.23 -3.68
N PRO A 68 -4.07 -12.02 -4.72
CA PRO A 68 -3.47 -13.34 -4.54
C PRO A 68 -2.20 -13.25 -3.68
N TYR A 69 -2.01 -14.19 -2.77
CA TYR A 69 -0.88 -14.18 -1.84
C TYR A 69 0.46 -14.08 -2.58
N GLU A 70 0.60 -14.74 -3.73
CA GLU A 70 1.85 -14.75 -4.52
C GLU A 70 2.19 -13.38 -5.14
N GLN A 71 1.19 -12.52 -5.27
CA GLN A 71 1.26 -11.16 -5.82
C GLN A 71 1.26 -10.07 -4.73
N THR A 72 1.23 -10.47 -3.46
CA THR A 72 1.39 -9.53 -2.34
C THR A 72 2.84 -9.04 -2.20
N ILE A 73 3.04 -8.08 -1.29
CA ILE A 73 4.37 -7.55 -1.00
C ILE A 73 5.32 -8.68 -0.55
N LYS A 74 6.55 -8.65 -1.03
CA LYS A 74 7.60 -9.62 -0.66
C LYS A 74 8.72 -8.89 0.05
N HIS A 75 9.18 -9.45 1.16
CA HIS A 75 10.34 -8.92 1.87
C HIS A 75 11.60 -9.26 1.07
N ILE A 76 12.42 -8.25 0.81
CA ILE A 76 13.72 -8.44 0.16
C ILE A 76 14.74 -8.54 1.29
N GLU A 77 15.21 -9.76 1.54
CA GLU A 77 16.35 -9.97 2.44
C GLU A 77 17.62 -9.45 1.74
N TYR A 78 18.29 -8.50 2.38
CA TYR A 78 19.62 -8.08 1.98
C TYR A 78 20.62 -8.90 2.78
N ASN A 79 21.44 -9.70 2.09
CA ASN A 79 22.63 -10.29 2.70
C ASN A 79 23.63 -9.17 2.97
N THR A 80 23.61 -8.63 4.19
CA THR A 80 24.71 -7.84 4.76
C THR A 80 25.82 -8.73 5.28
#